data_AF-A0A0F9A5S9-F1
#
_entry.id   AF-A0A0F9A5S9-F1
#
_cell.length_a   1.000
_cell.length_b   1.000
_cell.length_c   1.000
_cell.angle_alpha   90.00
_cell.angle_beta   90.00
_cell.angle_gamma   90.00
#
_symmetry.space_group_name_H-M   'P 1'
#
loop_
_entity.id
_entity.type
_entity.pdbx_description
1 polymer ?
#
loop_
_entity_poly.entity_id
_entity_poly.type
_entity_poly.pdbx_seq_one_letter_code
_entity_poly.pdbx_strand_id
1 'polypeptide(L)'
;NTSPRNTKGQTSLLSNSPHPILVVEGASDVLAAYDLGFVAVGKPSATGCIGETAKLLRGKKVVVIGEHDSGTGEQGMEITFTKLQKFCKQVSKIMPPTGIKDLRDWVKRGVTQEELLKYIDANADTKTDEDLIEDPSPLGVATQWLKEVHTDGIYTLFRRHRGDWRQYDGICYRKVESDILDSRLYRYLKDKYYIETRETKKGITTVRKPYLPDEFKLRKIKHALLLDAQIQNGSSADEPFIIRGYKSDLKFDRTKQVVFKNGVLNVKINEFTSLKPELYITSTLPFEYNPDADCPLWQVTLRDWWDDDKDSIRLLQQWFGYNLIATNYLETMMIIYGRPGSGKSTITKVLAAILGDLLISLETKDLSYTFGMERIAHKNAILMSEDQTIKRADADMILQAIKRLTGGNIISVRAKYQESYDTEPYARLTYECDTLPRFVDNAQALDRRVSMLQLTKSFTA
;
A
#
# COMPACT_ATOMS: atom_id res chain seq x y z
N ASN A 1 -21.33 29.40 -41.52
CA ASN A 1 -20.45 28.86 -40.46
C ASN A 1 -20.86 27.45 -40.08
N THR A 2 -20.43 26.45 -40.85
CA THR A 2 -20.38 25.05 -40.43
C THR A 2 -19.44 24.31 -41.38
N SER A 3 -18.14 24.46 -41.14
CA SER A 3 -17.13 23.59 -41.75
C SER A 3 -17.30 22.17 -41.22
N PRO A 4 -17.35 21.12 -42.07
CA PRO A 4 -17.27 19.76 -41.59
C PRO A 4 -15.85 19.52 -41.07
N ARG A 5 -15.74 19.09 -39.81
CA ARG A 5 -14.47 18.64 -39.22
C ARG A 5 -13.94 17.47 -40.05
N ASN A 6 -12.77 17.69 -40.63
CA ASN A 6 -11.96 16.68 -41.29
C ASN A 6 -11.49 15.66 -40.24
N THR A 7 -12.27 14.60 -40.03
CA THR A 7 -11.81 13.42 -39.29
C THR A 7 -10.73 12.76 -40.12
N LYS A 8 -9.45 13.01 -39.76
CA LYS A 8 -8.33 12.18 -40.20
C LYS A 8 -8.60 10.76 -39.71
N GLY A 9 -9.23 9.94 -40.54
CA GLY A 9 -9.24 8.51 -40.37
C GLY A 9 -7.80 8.04 -40.34
N GLN A 10 -7.39 7.41 -39.24
CA GLN A 10 -6.19 6.57 -39.25
C GLN A 10 -6.47 5.44 -40.24
N THR A 11 -6.02 5.59 -41.47
CA THR A 11 -5.85 4.47 -42.39
C THR A 11 -4.92 3.48 -41.70
N SER A 12 -5.47 2.33 -41.27
CA SER A 12 -4.66 1.24 -40.75
C SER A 12 -3.67 0.84 -41.86
N LEU A 13 -2.37 0.99 -41.59
CA LEU A 13 -1.29 0.66 -42.53
C LEU A 13 -1.24 -0.84 -42.88
N LEU A 14 -1.94 -1.68 -42.12
CA LEU A 14 -2.06 -3.11 -42.36
C LEU A 14 -3.45 -3.44 -42.92
N SER A 15 -3.51 -4.29 -43.93
CA SER A 15 -4.77 -4.82 -44.46
C SER A 15 -5.53 -5.60 -43.37
N ASN A 16 -6.86 -5.57 -43.45
CA ASN A 16 -7.67 -6.42 -42.59
C ASN A 16 -7.47 -7.89 -42.98
N SER A 17 -7.11 -8.71 -41.99
CA SER A 17 -6.88 -10.14 -42.14
C SER A 17 -7.89 -10.93 -41.31
N PRO A 18 -8.47 -12.02 -41.84
CA PRO A 18 -9.25 -12.96 -41.04
C PRO A 18 -8.35 -13.81 -40.11
N HIS A 19 -7.05 -13.86 -40.38
CA HIS A 19 -6.03 -14.60 -39.62
C HIS A 19 -5.23 -13.69 -38.68
N PRO A 20 -4.62 -14.22 -37.60
CA PRO A 20 -3.71 -13.44 -36.77
C PRO A 20 -2.57 -12.84 -37.58
N ILE A 21 -2.11 -11.66 -37.16
CA ILE A 21 -0.94 -11.01 -37.78
C ILE A 21 0.31 -11.71 -37.28
N LEU A 22 1.18 -12.13 -38.20
CA LEU A 22 2.43 -12.79 -37.87
C LEU A 22 3.53 -11.76 -37.61
N VAL A 23 4.30 -11.93 -36.55
CA VAL A 23 5.50 -11.11 -36.27
C VAL A 23 6.73 -12.01 -36.38
N VAL A 24 7.64 -11.65 -37.29
CA VAL A 24 8.78 -12.48 -37.74
C VAL A 24 10.07 -11.66 -37.81
N GLU A 25 11.26 -12.28 -37.72
CA GLU A 25 12.55 -11.59 -37.52
C GLU A 25 13.19 -10.97 -38.78
N GLY A 26 12.67 -11.27 -39.97
CA GLY A 26 13.26 -10.80 -41.22
C GLY A 26 12.25 -10.44 -42.31
N ALA A 27 12.68 -9.59 -43.24
CA ALA A 27 11.88 -9.25 -44.42
C ALA A 27 11.60 -10.48 -45.30
N SER A 28 12.50 -11.47 -45.30
CA SER A 28 12.31 -12.71 -46.03
C SER A 28 11.20 -13.59 -45.44
N ASP A 29 11.03 -13.56 -44.13
CA ASP A 29 9.97 -14.28 -43.42
C ASP A 29 8.64 -13.56 -43.55
N VAL A 30 8.65 -12.23 -43.66
CA VAL A 30 7.46 -11.45 -44.05
C VAL A 30 6.95 -11.86 -45.42
N LEU A 31 7.86 -11.99 -46.40
CA LEU A 31 7.49 -12.45 -47.74
C LEU A 31 6.96 -13.88 -47.71
N ALA A 32 7.61 -14.78 -46.96
CA ALA A 32 7.14 -16.16 -46.80
C ALA A 32 5.75 -16.23 -46.16
N ALA A 33 5.48 -15.41 -45.14
CA ALA A 33 4.15 -15.28 -44.54
C ALA A 33 3.11 -14.75 -45.55
N TYR A 34 3.52 -13.80 -46.40
CA TYR A 34 2.65 -13.23 -47.42
C TYR A 34 2.31 -14.26 -48.52
N ASP A 35 3.28 -15.09 -48.92
CA ASP A 35 3.06 -16.20 -49.86
C ASP A 35 2.06 -17.22 -49.31
N LEU A 36 2.01 -17.39 -47.98
CA LEU A 36 1.00 -18.18 -47.28
C LEU A 36 -0.33 -17.44 -47.04
N GLY A 37 -0.48 -16.21 -47.54
CA GLY A 37 -1.70 -15.41 -47.39
C GLY A 37 -1.90 -14.75 -46.02
N PHE A 38 -0.85 -14.63 -45.20
CA PHE A 38 -0.90 -13.90 -43.94
C PHE A 38 -0.48 -12.44 -44.09
N VAL A 39 -1.05 -11.58 -43.23
CA VAL A 39 -0.47 -10.27 -42.96
C VAL A 39 0.65 -10.46 -41.94
N ALA A 40 1.85 -9.99 -42.27
CA ALA A 40 3.02 -10.11 -41.42
C ALA A 40 3.76 -8.79 -41.23
N VAL A 41 4.41 -8.65 -40.07
CA VAL A 41 5.27 -7.53 -39.73
C VAL A 41 6.66 -8.06 -39.39
N GLY A 42 7.65 -7.59 -40.14
CA GLY A 42 9.05 -7.91 -39.89
C GLY A 42 9.62 -7.01 -38.80
N LYS A 43 10.27 -7.60 -37.80
CA LYS A 43 11.13 -6.83 -36.88
C LYS A 43 12.51 -6.70 -37.54
N PRO A 44 13.11 -5.50 -37.59
CA PRO A 44 14.46 -5.33 -38.14
C PRO A 44 15.55 -5.94 -37.26
N SER A 45 15.24 -6.24 -35.99
CA SER A 45 16.08 -7.02 -35.07
C SER A 45 15.26 -7.51 -33.87
N ALA A 46 15.80 -8.45 -33.09
CA ALA A 46 15.20 -8.96 -31.84
C ALA A 46 14.78 -7.88 -30.82
N THR A 47 15.35 -6.66 -30.86
CA THR A 47 15.08 -5.58 -29.90
C THR A 47 14.70 -4.23 -30.54
N GLY A 48 14.78 -4.09 -31.86
CA GLY A 48 14.55 -2.84 -32.59
C GLY A 48 13.08 -2.58 -32.92
N CYS A 49 12.68 -1.30 -32.91
CA CYS A 49 11.37 -0.80 -33.37
C CYS A 49 10.11 -1.33 -32.67
N ILE A 50 10.22 -2.04 -31.53
CA ILE A 50 9.07 -2.64 -30.83
C ILE A 50 7.98 -1.61 -30.47
N GLY A 51 8.36 -0.37 -30.14
CA GLY A 51 7.39 0.70 -29.87
C GLY A 51 6.54 1.10 -31.08
N GLU A 52 7.13 1.13 -32.27
CA GLU A 52 6.41 1.42 -33.53
C GLU A 52 5.60 0.20 -33.99
N THR A 53 6.16 -1.01 -33.85
CA THR A 53 5.44 -2.27 -34.08
C THR A 53 4.23 -2.40 -33.16
N ALA A 54 4.35 -2.02 -31.88
CA ALA A 54 3.26 -2.05 -30.91
C ALA A 54 2.15 -1.03 -31.25
N LYS A 55 2.51 0.15 -31.79
CA LYS A 55 1.52 1.13 -32.29
C LYS A 55 0.78 0.56 -33.49
N LEU A 56 1.49 -0.09 -34.42
CA LEU A 56 0.93 -0.68 -35.63
C LEU A 56 -0.03 -1.85 -35.33
N LEU A 57 0.31 -2.68 -34.33
CA LEU A 57 -0.43 -3.90 -33.98
C LEU A 57 -1.48 -3.70 -32.88
N ARG A 58 -1.68 -2.47 -32.41
CA ARG A 58 -2.58 -2.15 -31.29
C ARG A 58 -3.98 -2.72 -31.51
N GLY A 59 -4.49 -3.47 -30.53
CA GLY A 59 -5.81 -4.09 -30.56
C GLY A 59 -6.00 -5.25 -31.54
N LYS A 60 -4.94 -5.70 -32.24
CA LYS A 60 -4.99 -6.84 -33.16
C LYS A 60 -4.69 -8.16 -32.44
N LYS A 61 -5.00 -9.28 -33.11
CA LYS A 61 -4.55 -10.62 -32.72
C LYS A 61 -3.19 -10.89 -33.38
N VAL A 62 -2.21 -11.30 -32.59
CA VAL A 62 -0.82 -11.41 -33.03
C VAL A 62 -0.24 -12.75 -32.63
N VAL A 63 0.54 -13.35 -33.54
CA VAL A 63 1.38 -14.52 -33.27
C VAL A 63 2.82 -14.13 -33.53
N VAL A 64 3.68 -14.22 -32.50
CA VAL A 64 5.11 -14.01 -32.64
C VAL A 64 5.77 -15.34 -32.97
N ILE A 65 6.44 -15.43 -34.12
CA ILE A 65 7.12 -16.65 -34.55
C ILE A 65 8.63 -16.46 -34.31
N GLY A 66 9.21 -17.35 -33.50
CA GLY A 66 10.65 -17.38 -33.25
C GLY A 66 11.44 -18.09 -34.35
N GLU A 67 12.76 -18.16 -34.17
CA GLU A 67 13.67 -18.80 -35.11
C GLU A 67 14.67 -19.68 -34.36
N HIS A 68 14.96 -20.86 -34.90
CA HIS A 68 16.04 -21.75 -34.48
C HIS A 68 17.36 -21.33 -35.14
N ASP A 69 17.81 -20.11 -34.87
CA ASP A 69 19.19 -19.70 -35.15
C ASP A 69 20.04 -19.82 -33.88
N SER A 70 21.37 -19.67 -33.98
CA SER A 70 22.42 -19.93 -32.97
C SER A 70 22.28 -19.28 -31.57
N GLY A 71 21.14 -19.48 -30.88
CA GLY A 71 20.81 -19.11 -29.51
C GLY A 71 19.88 -17.91 -29.32
N THR A 72 19.57 -17.12 -30.37
CA THR A 72 19.03 -15.75 -30.21
C THR A 72 17.55 -15.59 -30.59
N GLY A 73 17.00 -16.42 -31.47
CA GLY A 73 15.66 -16.24 -32.05
C GLY A 73 14.51 -16.51 -31.08
N GLU A 74 14.63 -17.55 -30.25
CA GLU A 74 13.66 -17.85 -29.17
C GLU A 74 13.62 -16.71 -28.13
N GLN A 75 14.78 -16.16 -27.78
CA GLN A 75 14.88 -15.03 -26.85
C GLN A 75 14.25 -13.75 -27.43
N GLY A 76 14.49 -13.48 -28.71
CA GLY A 76 13.88 -12.35 -29.41
C GLY A 76 12.35 -12.47 -29.52
N MET A 77 11.86 -13.70 -29.72
CA MET A 77 10.43 -14.01 -29.67
C MET A 77 9.85 -13.69 -28.29
N GLU A 78 10.47 -14.12 -27.20
CA GLU A 78 9.98 -13.89 -25.83
C GLU A 78 9.85 -12.40 -25.51
N ILE A 79 10.88 -11.61 -25.80
CA ILE A 79 10.86 -10.15 -25.57
C ILE A 79 9.71 -9.49 -26.34
N THR A 80 9.54 -9.90 -27.60
CA THR A 80 8.51 -9.34 -28.48
C THR A 80 7.12 -9.71 -27.98
N PHE A 81 6.94 -10.98 -27.63
CA PHE A 81 5.71 -11.51 -27.05
C PHE A 81 5.28 -10.74 -25.80
N THR A 82 6.16 -10.63 -24.80
CA THR A 82 5.90 -9.93 -23.52
C THR A 82 5.56 -8.46 -23.73
N LYS A 83 6.27 -7.76 -24.62
CA LYS A 83 6.00 -6.34 -24.90
C LYS A 83 4.69 -6.13 -25.63
N LEU A 84 4.33 -6.99 -26.59
CA LEU A 84 3.11 -6.83 -27.38
C LEU A 84 1.84 -7.13 -26.58
N GLN A 85 1.91 -7.97 -25.54
CA GLN A 85 0.76 -8.24 -24.65
C GLN A 85 0.16 -6.97 -24.03
N LYS A 86 0.98 -5.93 -23.81
CA LYS A 86 0.53 -4.64 -23.24
C LYS A 86 -0.33 -3.81 -24.21
N PHE A 87 -0.32 -4.12 -25.52
CA PHE A 87 -0.92 -3.28 -26.55
C PHE A 87 -1.90 -4.01 -27.48
N CYS A 88 -1.79 -5.33 -27.56
CA CYS A 88 -2.58 -6.16 -28.48
C CYS A 88 -3.73 -6.85 -27.75
N LYS A 89 -4.78 -7.23 -28.50
CA LYS A 89 -5.97 -7.86 -27.91
C LYS A 89 -5.71 -9.32 -27.49
N GLN A 90 -4.89 -10.01 -28.27
CA GLN A 90 -4.47 -11.39 -28.02
C GLN A 90 -3.09 -11.56 -28.64
N VAL A 91 -2.14 -12.08 -27.85
CA VAL A 91 -0.80 -12.38 -28.31
C VAL A 91 -0.50 -13.83 -27.95
N SER A 92 0.01 -14.58 -28.91
CA SER A 92 0.63 -15.88 -28.69
C SER A 92 2.03 -15.91 -29.29
N LYS A 93 2.83 -16.89 -28.90
CA LYS A 93 4.16 -17.15 -29.45
C LYS A 93 4.27 -18.60 -29.87
N ILE A 94 5.05 -18.87 -30.92
CA ILE A 94 5.42 -20.22 -31.34
C ILE A 94 6.87 -20.30 -31.79
N MET A 95 7.50 -21.44 -31.53
CA MET A 95 8.73 -21.84 -32.21
C MET A 95 8.38 -22.72 -33.42
N PRO A 96 9.09 -22.59 -34.55
CA PRO A 96 8.97 -23.54 -35.65
C PRO A 96 9.25 -24.99 -35.17
N PRO A 97 8.72 -26.01 -35.84
CA PRO A 97 8.97 -27.40 -35.47
C PRO A 97 10.47 -27.74 -35.48
N THR A 98 10.88 -28.73 -34.69
CA THR A 98 12.28 -29.15 -34.60
C THR A 98 12.85 -29.48 -35.99
N GLY A 99 14.01 -28.90 -36.32
CA GLY A 99 14.68 -29.09 -37.60
C GLY A 99 14.28 -28.10 -38.71
N ILE A 100 13.38 -27.16 -38.41
CA ILE A 100 13.07 -26.00 -39.26
C ILE A 100 13.76 -24.77 -38.67
N LYS A 101 14.47 -24.00 -39.50
CA LYS A 101 15.23 -22.84 -39.03
C LYS A 101 14.34 -21.64 -38.71
N ASP A 102 13.59 -21.17 -39.70
CA ASP A 102 12.79 -19.94 -39.69
C ASP A 102 11.48 -20.19 -40.45
N LEU A 103 10.56 -19.20 -40.48
CA LEU A 103 9.29 -19.36 -41.19
C LEU A 103 9.52 -19.61 -42.69
N ARG A 104 10.50 -18.93 -43.27
CA ARG A 104 10.87 -19.11 -44.68
C ARG A 104 11.36 -20.53 -44.99
N ASP A 105 12.19 -21.14 -44.15
CA ASP A 105 12.61 -22.54 -44.30
C ASP A 105 11.40 -23.46 -44.22
N TRP A 106 10.44 -23.16 -43.34
CA TRP A 106 9.21 -23.92 -43.26
C TRP A 106 8.39 -23.88 -44.55
N VAL A 107 8.23 -22.68 -45.14
CA VAL A 107 7.55 -22.47 -46.42
C VAL A 107 8.28 -23.19 -47.55
N LYS A 108 9.61 -23.12 -47.60
CA LYS A 108 10.41 -23.85 -48.60
C LYS A 108 10.24 -25.37 -48.52
N ARG A 109 9.95 -25.90 -47.33
CA ARG A 109 9.67 -27.32 -47.11
C ARG A 109 8.21 -27.70 -47.38
N GLY A 110 7.39 -26.75 -47.83
CA GLY A 110 6.06 -27.00 -48.36
C GLY A 110 4.91 -26.89 -47.35
N VAL A 111 5.10 -26.19 -46.21
CA VAL A 111 3.97 -25.94 -45.29
C VAL A 111 2.90 -25.10 -45.97
N THR A 112 1.65 -25.47 -45.76
CA THR A 112 0.48 -24.73 -46.24
C THR A 112 -0.07 -23.77 -45.17
N GLN A 113 -0.92 -22.83 -45.58
CA GLN A 113 -1.60 -21.91 -44.67
C GLN A 113 -2.39 -22.66 -43.58
N GLU A 114 -3.12 -23.71 -43.96
CA GLU A 114 -3.94 -24.52 -43.04
C GLU A 114 -3.07 -25.28 -42.03
N GLU A 115 -1.94 -25.83 -42.46
CA GLU A 115 -1.01 -26.54 -41.57
C GLU A 115 -0.36 -25.59 -40.56
N LEU A 116 0.01 -24.38 -40.99
CA LEU A 116 0.54 -23.36 -40.08
C LEU A 116 -0.51 -22.93 -39.05
N LEU A 117 -1.77 -22.71 -39.46
CA LEU A 117 -2.86 -22.39 -38.54
C LEU A 117 -3.09 -23.51 -37.51
N LYS A 118 -3.17 -24.77 -37.97
CA LYS A 118 -3.32 -25.93 -37.07
C LYS A 118 -2.16 -26.03 -36.09
N TYR A 119 -0.94 -25.76 -36.55
CA TYR A 119 0.22 -25.77 -35.68
C TYR A 119 0.18 -24.65 -34.64
N ILE A 120 -0.22 -23.44 -35.04
CA ILE A 120 -0.42 -22.31 -34.12
C ILE A 120 -1.47 -22.70 -33.08
N ASP A 121 -2.63 -23.21 -33.48
CA ASP A 121 -3.70 -23.57 -32.54
C ASP A 121 -3.26 -24.66 -31.54
N ALA A 122 -2.39 -25.58 -31.96
CA ALA A 122 -1.90 -26.66 -31.10
C ALA A 122 -0.71 -26.27 -30.20
N ASN A 123 0.12 -25.32 -30.61
CA ASN A 123 1.42 -25.04 -29.96
C ASN A 123 1.58 -23.59 -29.49
N ALA A 124 0.60 -22.71 -29.73
CA ALA A 124 0.63 -21.33 -29.29
C ALA A 124 0.69 -21.25 -27.76
N ASP A 125 1.79 -20.69 -27.26
CA ASP A 125 1.90 -20.32 -25.87
C ASP A 125 1.40 -18.88 -25.68
N THR A 126 0.56 -18.69 -24.67
CA THR A 126 0.05 -17.37 -24.26
C THR A 126 0.60 -16.93 -22.91
N LYS A 127 1.46 -17.73 -22.27
CA LYS A 127 2.09 -17.41 -20.99
C LYS A 127 3.38 -16.63 -21.21
N THR A 128 3.55 -15.58 -20.43
CA THR A 128 4.83 -14.89 -20.26
C THR A 128 5.79 -15.77 -19.49
N ASP A 129 7.05 -15.80 -19.91
CA ASP A 129 8.10 -16.34 -19.06
C ASP A 129 8.19 -15.49 -17.77
N GLU A 130 7.67 -16.05 -16.68
CA GLU A 130 7.63 -15.39 -15.39
C GLU A 130 9.05 -15.10 -14.88
N ASP A 131 10.06 -15.88 -15.28
CA ASP A 131 11.44 -15.73 -14.80
C ASP A 131 12.28 -14.68 -15.53
N LEU A 132 11.75 -14.12 -16.62
CA LEU A 132 12.41 -13.07 -17.38
C LEU A 132 12.28 -11.69 -16.70
N ILE A 133 13.41 -11.04 -16.46
CA ILE A 133 13.51 -9.62 -16.14
C ILE A 133 13.60 -8.84 -17.46
N GLU A 134 12.56 -8.05 -17.76
CA GLU A 134 12.47 -7.28 -19.02
C GLU A 134 13.59 -6.21 -19.12
N ASP A 135 13.89 -5.57 -17.99
CA ASP A 135 14.94 -4.57 -17.85
C ASP A 135 15.77 -4.85 -16.58
N PRO A 136 17.03 -5.29 -16.72
CA PRO A 136 17.89 -5.64 -15.58
C PRO A 136 18.39 -4.41 -14.79
N SER A 137 18.06 -3.19 -15.21
CA SER A 137 18.35 -2.00 -14.43
C SER A 137 17.65 -2.03 -13.07
N PRO A 138 18.17 -1.34 -12.04
CA PRO A 138 17.51 -1.26 -10.73
C PRO A 138 16.06 -0.75 -10.80
N LEU A 139 15.79 0.17 -11.73
CA LEU A 139 14.45 0.71 -11.96
C LEU A 139 13.53 -0.33 -12.61
N GLY A 140 13.99 -1.00 -13.67
CA GLY A 140 13.23 -2.04 -14.35
C GLY A 140 12.81 -3.16 -13.40
N VAL A 141 13.76 -3.65 -12.58
CA VAL A 141 13.50 -4.65 -11.55
C VAL A 141 12.51 -4.16 -10.50
N ALA A 142 12.68 -2.94 -9.99
CA ALA A 142 11.79 -2.36 -8.98
C ALA A 142 10.34 -2.25 -9.50
N THR A 143 10.16 -1.73 -10.72
CA THR A 143 8.86 -1.60 -11.36
C THR A 143 8.21 -2.95 -11.62
N GLN A 144 8.97 -3.93 -12.12
CA GLN A 144 8.47 -5.29 -12.37
C GLN A 144 8.04 -5.97 -11.07
N TRP A 145 8.88 -5.91 -10.02
CA TRP A 145 8.58 -6.50 -8.71
C TRP A 145 7.33 -5.90 -8.06
N LEU A 146 7.17 -4.57 -8.11
CA LEU A 146 5.97 -3.92 -7.60
C LEU A 146 4.72 -4.40 -8.35
N LYS A 147 4.79 -4.43 -9.68
CA LYS A 147 3.67 -4.84 -10.52
C LYS A 147 3.24 -6.28 -10.26
N GLU A 148 4.19 -7.21 -10.14
CA GLU A 148 3.90 -8.64 -9.99
C GLU A 148 3.43 -9.01 -8.58
N VAL A 149 3.95 -8.37 -7.53
CA VAL A 149 3.78 -8.86 -6.14
C VAL A 149 3.03 -7.87 -5.26
N HIS A 150 2.96 -6.60 -5.64
CA HIS A 150 2.55 -5.51 -4.75
C HIS A 150 1.61 -4.50 -5.40
N THR A 151 0.82 -4.94 -6.38
CA THR A 151 -0.34 -4.19 -6.88
C THR A 151 -1.58 -5.08 -6.95
N ASP A 152 -2.77 -4.48 -6.82
CA ASP A 152 -4.05 -5.12 -7.14
C ASP A 152 -4.59 -4.69 -8.53
N GLY A 153 -3.69 -4.17 -9.38
CA GLY A 153 -4.02 -3.58 -10.67
C GLY A 153 -4.43 -2.10 -10.64
N ILE A 154 -4.83 -1.58 -9.48
CA ILE A 154 -5.22 -0.17 -9.31
C ILE A 154 -4.28 0.53 -8.33
N TYR A 155 -4.05 -0.06 -7.16
CA TYR A 155 -3.29 0.49 -6.06
C TYR A 155 -1.93 -0.19 -5.92
N THR A 156 -0.89 0.59 -5.62
CA THR A 156 0.35 0.02 -5.07
C THR A 156 0.13 -0.28 -3.59
N LEU A 157 0.22 -1.55 -3.25
CA LEU A 157 -0.01 -2.09 -1.90
C LEU A 157 1.27 -2.05 -1.05
N PHE A 158 2.42 -1.74 -1.64
CA PHE A 158 3.68 -1.54 -0.95
C PHE A 158 4.09 -0.07 -1.01
N ARG A 159 4.30 0.54 0.16
CA ARG A 159 4.52 1.97 0.33
C ARG A 159 5.70 2.27 1.22
N ARG A 160 6.25 3.47 1.06
CA ARG A 160 7.19 4.06 2.02
C ARG A 160 6.64 5.37 2.57
N HIS A 161 6.65 5.48 3.90
CA HIS A 161 6.21 6.68 4.61
C HIS A 161 7.09 6.87 5.84
N ARG A 162 7.58 8.10 6.06
CA ARG A 162 8.50 8.45 7.17
C ARG A 162 9.67 7.48 7.34
N GLY A 163 10.24 7.04 6.22
CA GLY A 163 11.37 6.11 6.23
C GLY A 163 11.00 4.63 6.27
N ASP A 164 9.83 4.28 6.81
CA ASP A 164 9.35 2.91 6.95
C ASP A 164 8.76 2.36 5.65
N TRP A 165 9.15 1.13 5.31
CA TRP A 165 8.47 0.31 4.31
C TRP A 165 7.24 -0.35 4.92
N ARG A 166 6.12 -0.33 4.20
CA ARG A 166 4.85 -0.86 4.67
C ARG A 166 4.08 -1.57 3.57
N GLN A 167 3.40 -2.65 3.92
CA GLN A 167 2.55 -3.42 3.02
C GLN A 167 1.11 -3.40 3.52
N TYR A 168 0.17 -3.17 2.60
CA TYR A 168 -1.25 -3.31 2.86
C TYR A 168 -1.61 -4.80 3.02
N ASP A 169 -2.24 -5.15 4.14
CA ASP A 169 -2.61 -6.52 4.49
C ASP A 169 -4.06 -6.89 4.13
N GLY A 170 -4.77 -6.00 3.42
CA GLY A 170 -6.21 -6.09 3.15
C GLY A 170 -7.05 -5.22 4.09
N ILE A 171 -6.47 -4.73 5.19
CA ILE A 171 -7.13 -3.86 6.16
C ILE A 171 -6.33 -2.56 6.31
N CYS A 172 -5.04 -2.66 6.67
CA CYS A 172 -4.17 -1.50 6.90
C CYS A 172 -2.71 -1.76 6.48
N TYR A 173 -1.87 -0.73 6.57
CA TYR A 173 -0.46 -0.77 6.21
C TYR A 173 0.42 -1.22 7.37
N ARG A 174 0.93 -2.45 7.30
CA ARG A 174 1.85 -3.05 8.28
C ARG A 174 3.30 -2.78 7.94
N LYS A 175 4.13 -2.55 8.94
CA LYS A 175 5.57 -2.34 8.78
C LYS A 175 6.24 -3.60 8.22
N VAL A 176 7.16 -3.40 7.29
CA VAL A 176 8.04 -4.43 6.73
C VAL A 176 9.46 -4.06 7.13
N GLU A 177 10.05 -4.89 7.98
CA GLU A 177 11.44 -4.71 8.41
C GLU A 177 12.41 -4.84 7.23
N SER A 178 13.54 -4.14 7.30
CA SER A 178 14.46 -4.03 6.15
C SER A 178 15.07 -5.38 5.76
N ASP A 179 15.35 -6.24 6.73
CA ASP A 179 15.86 -7.60 6.52
C ASP A 179 14.83 -8.52 5.85
N ILE A 180 13.55 -8.36 6.20
CA ILE A 180 12.44 -9.06 5.54
C ILE A 180 12.29 -8.56 4.09
N LEU A 181 12.39 -7.25 3.84
CA LEU A 181 12.38 -6.71 2.49
C LEU A 181 13.55 -7.26 1.65
N ASP A 182 14.76 -7.27 2.21
CA ASP A 182 15.93 -7.82 1.52
C ASP A 182 15.76 -9.31 1.20
N SER A 183 15.25 -10.09 2.16
CA SER A 183 14.94 -11.51 1.96
C SER A 183 13.91 -11.74 0.85
N ARG A 184 12.89 -10.88 0.76
CA ARG A 184 11.86 -10.95 -0.30
C ARG A 184 12.44 -10.64 -1.68
N LEU A 185 13.27 -9.61 -1.78
CA LEU A 185 13.94 -9.25 -3.02
C LEU A 185 14.91 -10.34 -3.48
N TYR A 186 15.72 -10.89 -2.57
CA TYR A 186 16.59 -12.03 -2.89
C TYR A 186 15.81 -13.23 -3.41
N ARG A 187 14.72 -13.61 -2.72
CA ARG A 187 13.87 -14.74 -3.13
C ARG A 187 13.25 -14.50 -4.50
N TYR A 188 12.77 -13.28 -4.76
CA TYR A 188 12.20 -12.92 -6.05
C TYR A 188 13.22 -13.00 -7.19
N LEU A 189 14.48 -12.61 -6.94
CA LEU A 189 15.51 -12.49 -7.97
C LEU A 189 16.31 -13.77 -8.22
N LYS A 190 16.34 -14.71 -7.27
CA LYS A 190 17.24 -15.86 -7.26
C LYS A 190 17.23 -16.68 -8.55
N ASP A 191 16.05 -16.92 -9.10
CA ASP A 191 15.86 -17.79 -10.27
C ASP A 191 15.59 -16.99 -11.56
N LYS A 192 15.62 -15.65 -11.46
CA LYS A 192 15.37 -14.75 -12.59
C LYS A 192 16.57 -14.61 -13.50
N TYR A 193 16.31 -14.27 -14.75
CA TYR A 193 17.34 -14.02 -15.75
C TYR A 193 16.98 -12.82 -16.64
N TYR A 194 17.94 -12.30 -17.39
CA TYR A 194 17.73 -11.23 -18.35
C TYR A 194 18.46 -11.52 -19.67
N ILE A 195 18.09 -10.82 -20.73
CA ILE A 195 18.68 -10.99 -22.06
C ILE A 195 19.63 -9.81 -22.32
N GLU A 196 20.91 -10.09 -22.55
CA GLU A 196 21.91 -9.09 -22.93
C GLU A 196 22.17 -9.14 -24.43
N THR A 197 21.97 -8.01 -25.11
CA THR A 197 22.27 -7.84 -26.53
C THR A 197 23.65 -7.19 -26.69
N ARG A 198 24.54 -7.80 -27.47
CA ARG A 198 25.86 -7.27 -27.80
C ARG A 198 26.03 -7.15 -29.30
N GLU A 199 26.53 -6.00 -29.73
CA GLU A 199 26.93 -5.81 -31.12
C GLU A 199 28.38 -6.26 -31.29
N THR A 200 28.61 -7.19 -32.22
CA THR A 200 29.94 -7.71 -32.55
C THR A 200 30.27 -7.43 -34.01
N LYS A 201 31.55 -7.59 -34.38
CA LYS A 201 31.98 -7.46 -35.78
C LYS A 201 31.31 -8.45 -36.75
N LYS A 202 30.64 -9.50 -36.24
CA LYS A 202 29.89 -10.51 -37.03
C LYS A 202 28.37 -10.31 -36.97
N GLY A 203 27.88 -9.23 -36.35
CA GLY A 203 26.46 -8.96 -36.14
C GLY A 203 26.07 -8.89 -34.66
N ILE A 204 24.76 -8.83 -34.40
CA ILE A 204 24.20 -8.75 -33.05
C ILE A 204 24.10 -10.16 -32.45
N THR A 205 24.53 -10.34 -31.20
CA THR A 205 24.39 -11.58 -30.43
C THR A 205 23.58 -11.29 -29.17
N THR A 206 22.53 -12.07 -28.90
CA THR A 206 21.80 -12.05 -27.62
C THR A 206 22.19 -13.24 -26.75
N VAL A 207 22.34 -13.01 -25.45
CA VAL A 207 22.72 -14.04 -24.49
C VAL A 207 21.81 -13.97 -23.28
N ARG A 208 21.23 -15.11 -22.90
CA ARG A 208 20.54 -15.30 -21.63
C ARG A 208 21.54 -15.29 -20.48
N LYS A 209 21.39 -14.37 -19.54
CA LYS A 209 22.23 -14.27 -18.34
C LYS A 209 21.40 -14.37 -17.06
N PRO A 210 21.83 -15.17 -16.07
CA PRO A 210 21.17 -15.18 -14.77
C PRO A 210 21.28 -13.79 -14.13
N TYR A 211 20.22 -13.36 -13.46
CA TYR A 211 20.30 -12.19 -12.61
C TYR A 211 20.96 -12.61 -11.30
N LEU A 212 22.19 -12.17 -11.07
CA LEU A 212 22.92 -12.48 -9.84
C LEU A 212 22.67 -11.37 -8.81
N PRO A 213 21.73 -11.50 -7.86
CA PRO A 213 21.51 -10.48 -6.86
C PRO A 213 22.69 -10.40 -5.89
N ASP A 214 22.99 -9.19 -5.44
CA ASP A 214 23.97 -8.89 -4.41
C ASP A 214 23.48 -7.70 -3.58
N GLU A 215 24.12 -7.43 -2.45
CA GLU A 215 23.71 -6.36 -1.53
C GLU A 215 23.70 -4.98 -2.21
N PHE A 216 24.65 -4.73 -3.12
CA PHE A 216 24.77 -3.46 -3.83
C PHE A 216 23.62 -3.25 -4.82
N LYS A 217 23.23 -4.29 -5.56
CA LYS A 217 22.07 -4.28 -6.46
C LYS A 217 20.77 -4.12 -5.69
N LEU A 218 20.59 -4.85 -4.59
CA LEU A 218 19.41 -4.73 -3.74
C LEU A 218 19.26 -3.30 -3.20
N ARG A 219 20.35 -2.69 -2.74
CA ARG A 219 20.33 -1.28 -2.29
C ARG A 219 19.87 -0.33 -3.40
N LYS A 220 20.37 -0.52 -4.64
CA LYS A 220 19.93 0.28 -5.79
C LYS A 220 18.46 0.05 -6.15
N ILE A 221 18.00 -1.19 -6.08
CA ILE A 221 16.58 -1.54 -6.32
C ILE A 221 15.70 -0.89 -5.25
N LYS A 222 16.05 -1.00 -3.96
CA LYS A 222 15.34 -0.32 -2.86
C LYS A 222 15.26 1.19 -3.04
N HIS A 223 16.32 1.80 -3.56
CA HIS A 223 16.31 3.23 -3.89
C HIS A 223 15.39 3.53 -5.09
N ALA A 224 15.38 2.68 -6.12
CA ALA A 224 14.50 2.84 -7.27
C ALA A 224 13.01 2.64 -6.91
N LEU A 225 12.69 1.75 -5.95
CA LEU A 225 11.33 1.57 -5.44
C LEU A 225 10.71 2.86 -4.90
N LEU A 226 11.53 3.84 -4.47
CA LEU A 226 11.03 5.12 -3.98
C LEU A 226 10.20 5.88 -5.03
N LEU A 227 10.47 5.68 -6.32
CA LEU A 227 9.75 6.38 -7.39
C LEU A 227 8.23 6.12 -7.31
N ASP A 228 7.85 4.86 -7.09
CA ASP A 228 6.45 4.42 -7.12
C ASP A 228 5.88 4.15 -5.72
N ALA A 229 6.72 3.76 -4.75
CA ALA A 229 6.26 3.40 -3.41
C ALA A 229 6.24 4.58 -2.43
N GLN A 230 7.05 5.64 -2.64
CA GLN A 230 7.10 6.76 -1.70
C GLN A 230 5.79 7.54 -1.71
N ILE A 231 5.18 7.69 -0.53
CA ILE A 231 3.98 8.51 -0.37
C ILE A 231 4.34 9.99 -0.59
N GLN A 232 3.61 10.63 -1.51
CA GLN A 232 3.83 12.01 -1.96
C GLN A 232 3.01 13.04 -1.15
N ASN A 233 2.30 12.62 -0.10
CA ASN A 233 1.57 13.51 0.82
C ASN A 233 2.50 14.43 1.64
N GLY A 234 3.81 14.17 1.61
CA GLY A 234 4.80 14.82 2.48
C GLY A 234 5.04 14.02 3.75
N SER A 235 6.22 14.21 4.37
CA SER A 235 6.59 13.57 5.64
C SER A 235 5.75 14.04 6.83
N SER A 236 5.13 15.21 6.73
CA SER A 236 4.26 15.82 7.74
C SER A 236 2.81 15.31 7.72
N ALA A 237 2.42 14.48 6.75
CA ALA A 237 1.06 13.96 6.70
C ALA A 237 0.83 12.94 7.83
N ASP A 238 0.06 13.34 8.84
CA ASP A 238 -0.34 12.48 9.96
C ASP A 238 -1.54 11.62 9.59
N GLU A 239 -1.41 10.32 9.84
CA GLU A 239 -2.48 9.34 9.60
C GLU A 239 -3.67 9.56 10.54
N PRO A 240 -4.89 9.16 10.12
CA PRO A 240 -5.27 8.66 8.80
C PRO A 240 -5.34 9.73 7.70
N PHE A 241 -4.98 9.38 6.46
CA PHE A 241 -5.14 10.28 5.30
C PHE A 241 -5.33 9.52 3.98
N ILE A 242 -5.88 10.18 2.96
CA ILE A 242 -5.96 9.64 1.59
C ILE A 242 -4.62 9.88 0.87
N ILE A 243 -4.02 8.82 0.32
CA ILE A 243 -2.80 8.87 -0.48
C ILE A 243 -3.06 9.70 -1.74
N ARG A 244 -2.21 10.70 -1.98
CA ARG A 244 -2.29 11.56 -3.18
C ARG A 244 -2.03 10.75 -4.45
N GLY A 245 -2.74 11.10 -5.51
CA GLY A 245 -2.63 10.46 -6.84
C GLY A 245 -3.73 9.44 -7.13
N TYR A 246 -4.49 9.01 -6.12
CA TYR A 246 -5.67 8.17 -6.30
C TYR A 246 -6.95 8.99 -6.41
N LYS A 247 -7.87 8.51 -7.25
CA LYS A 247 -9.26 8.98 -7.26
C LYS A 247 -10.00 8.24 -6.15
N SER A 248 -10.16 8.91 -5.03
CA SER A 248 -10.92 8.42 -3.88
C SER A 248 -12.30 9.05 -3.82
N ASP A 249 -13.34 8.23 -3.69
CA ASP A 249 -14.69 8.69 -3.35
C ASP A 249 -14.80 9.04 -1.86
N LEU A 250 -13.91 8.50 -1.03
CA LEU A 250 -13.81 8.81 0.38
C LEU A 250 -13.06 10.14 0.58
N LYS A 251 -13.77 11.14 1.09
CA LYS A 251 -13.17 12.35 1.65
C LYS A 251 -12.94 12.14 3.14
N PHE A 252 -11.70 11.85 3.51
CA PHE A 252 -11.39 11.55 4.91
C PHE A 252 -11.33 12.82 5.77
N ASP A 253 -12.08 12.86 6.87
CA ASP A 253 -12.12 13.92 7.87
C ASP A 253 -11.91 13.31 9.27
N ARG A 254 -10.71 13.53 9.81
CA ARG A 254 -10.27 13.02 11.12
C ARG A 254 -11.16 13.47 12.28
N THR A 255 -12.00 14.50 12.10
CA THR A 255 -12.91 15.01 13.15
C THR A 255 -14.23 14.27 13.24
N LYS A 256 -14.60 13.49 12.22
CA LYS A 256 -15.94 12.88 12.09
C LYS A 256 -15.93 11.43 11.67
N GLN A 257 -14.76 10.84 11.48
CA GLN A 257 -14.65 9.49 10.94
C GLN A 257 -13.91 8.55 11.86
N VAL A 258 -14.54 7.40 12.09
CA VAL A 258 -14.02 6.30 12.89
C VAL A 258 -13.64 5.16 11.96
N VAL A 259 -12.46 4.57 12.18
CA VAL A 259 -11.90 3.51 11.34
C VAL A 259 -12.03 2.15 12.04
N PHE A 260 -12.89 1.30 11.51
CA PHE A 260 -13.10 -0.09 11.92
C PHE A 260 -12.35 -1.05 10.99
N LYS A 261 -12.26 -2.34 11.36
CA LYS A 261 -11.63 -3.36 10.51
C LYS A 261 -12.31 -3.57 9.16
N ASN A 262 -13.62 -3.31 9.07
CA ASN A 262 -14.42 -3.50 7.85
C ASN A 262 -14.71 -2.20 7.07
N GLY A 263 -14.37 -1.03 7.62
CA GLY A 263 -14.67 0.23 6.95
C GLY A 263 -14.51 1.47 7.82
N VAL A 264 -14.93 2.60 7.25
CA VAL A 264 -14.93 3.92 7.88
C VAL A 264 -16.38 4.37 8.07
N LEU A 265 -16.74 4.71 9.30
CA LEU A 265 -18.02 5.33 9.62
C LEU A 265 -17.86 6.84 9.72
N ASN A 266 -18.65 7.60 8.97
CA ASN A 266 -18.83 9.03 9.19
C ASN A 266 -19.93 9.26 10.22
N VAL A 267 -19.56 9.62 11.45
CA VAL A 267 -20.50 9.75 12.57
C VAL A 267 -21.43 10.96 12.44
N LYS A 268 -21.15 11.91 11.53
CA LYS A 268 -22.01 13.09 11.33
C LYS A 268 -23.22 12.82 10.43
N ILE A 269 -23.01 12.02 9.39
CA ILE A 269 -24.05 11.71 8.38
C ILE A 269 -24.50 10.25 8.43
N ASN A 270 -23.87 9.44 9.30
CA ASN A 270 -24.14 8.03 9.49
C ASN A 270 -23.95 7.18 8.21
N GLU A 271 -22.92 7.50 7.43
CA GLU A 271 -22.55 6.76 6.22
C GLU A 271 -21.33 5.87 6.49
N PHE A 272 -21.40 4.63 6.02
CA PHE A 272 -20.33 3.64 6.15
C PHE A 272 -19.73 3.28 4.79
N THR A 273 -18.40 3.34 4.70
CA THR A 273 -17.65 3.05 3.46
C THR A 273 -16.62 1.97 3.73
N SER A 274 -16.52 0.97 2.85
CA SER A 274 -15.51 -0.10 2.97
C SER A 274 -14.08 0.44 2.89
N LEU A 275 -13.14 -0.23 3.56
CA LEU A 275 -11.72 0.11 3.46
C LEU A 275 -11.19 -0.08 2.03
N LYS A 276 -10.29 0.82 1.62
CA LYS A 276 -9.57 0.76 0.35
C LYS A 276 -8.10 1.11 0.60
N PRO A 277 -7.15 0.57 -0.20
CA PRO A 277 -5.71 0.86 -0.04
C PRO A 277 -5.33 2.34 -0.17
N GLU A 278 -6.16 3.18 -0.78
CA GLU A 278 -5.93 4.63 -0.86
C GLU A 278 -6.02 5.35 0.48
N LEU A 279 -6.72 4.78 1.46
CA LEU A 279 -6.72 5.29 2.82
C LEU A 279 -5.49 4.74 3.54
N TYR A 280 -4.50 5.60 3.77
CA TYR A 280 -3.33 5.26 4.54
C TYR A 280 -3.66 5.28 6.04
N ILE A 281 -3.65 4.08 6.61
CA ILE A 281 -3.82 3.79 8.03
C ILE A 281 -2.87 2.67 8.41
N THR A 282 -2.33 2.69 9.63
CA THR A 282 -1.48 1.63 10.17
C THR A 282 -2.18 0.80 11.24
N SER A 283 -3.32 1.30 11.76
CA SER A 283 -4.12 0.67 12.82
C SER A 283 -5.61 0.95 12.61
N THR A 284 -6.45 0.08 13.14
CA THR A 284 -7.92 0.17 13.13
C THR A 284 -8.45 -0.23 14.51
N LEU A 285 -9.72 0.07 14.80
CA LEU A 285 -10.39 -0.57 15.94
C LEU A 285 -10.37 -2.10 15.77
N PRO A 286 -10.19 -2.90 16.83
CA PRO A 286 -9.96 -4.33 16.73
C PRO A 286 -11.22 -5.14 16.36
N PHE A 287 -12.34 -4.49 16.06
CA PHE A 287 -13.63 -5.10 15.73
C PHE A 287 -14.28 -4.42 14.50
N GLU A 288 -15.28 -5.10 13.96
CA GLU A 288 -16.07 -4.61 12.81
C GLU A 288 -17.19 -3.68 13.27
N TYR A 289 -17.52 -2.68 12.45
CA TYR A 289 -18.71 -1.87 12.65
C TYR A 289 -19.95 -2.74 12.46
N ASN A 290 -20.82 -2.73 13.46
CA ASN A 290 -22.15 -3.34 13.42
C ASN A 290 -23.17 -2.29 13.93
N PRO A 291 -24.09 -1.79 13.08
CA PRO A 291 -25.08 -0.80 13.48
C PRO A 291 -26.10 -1.33 14.50
N ASP A 292 -26.28 -2.65 14.58
CA ASP A 292 -27.23 -3.32 15.47
C ASP A 292 -26.57 -3.79 16.78
N ALA A 293 -25.32 -3.42 17.03
CA ALA A 293 -24.61 -3.81 18.25
C ALA A 293 -25.22 -3.16 19.50
N ASP A 294 -25.45 -3.96 20.53
CA ASP A 294 -25.92 -3.51 21.84
C ASP A 294 -24.96 -3.96 22.96
N CYS A 295 -25.02 -3.29 24.11
CA CYS A 295 -24.15 -3.52 25.26
C CYS A 295 -24.93 -3.44 26.59
N PRO A 296 -25.97 -4.28 26.80
CA PRO A 296 -26.90 -4.13 27.91
C PRO A 296 -26.23 -4.21 29.29
N LEU A 297 -25.27 -5.13 29.47
CA LEU A 297 -24.50 -5.23 30.72
C LEU A 297 -23.71 -3.95 30.99
N TRP A 298 -23.08 -3.37 29.97
CA TRP A 298 -22.35 -2.11 30.11
C TRP A 298 -23.29 -0.98 30.53
N GLN A 299 -24.47 -0.86 29.89
CA GLN A 299 -25.45 0.16 30.24
C GLN A 299 -26.02 0.00 31.66
N VAL A 300 -26.21 -1.23 32.14
CA VAL A 300 -26.61 -1.48 33.53
C VAL A 300 -25.48 -1.11 34.50
N THR A 301 -24.25 -1.53 34.22
CA THR A 301 -23.08 -1.23 35.06
C THR A 301 -22.83 0.27 35.18
N LEU A 302 -22.97 1.03 34.08
CA LEU A 302 -22.83 2.50 34.10
C LEU A 302 -23.88 3.16 34.99
N ARG A 303 -25.13 2.70 34.93
CA ARG A 303 -26.21 3.19 35.80
C ARG A 303 -25.95 2.88 37.26
N ASP A 304 -25.42 1.70 37.56
CA ASP A 304 -25.06 1.33 38.92
C ASP A 304 -23.90 2.19 39.45
N TRP A 305 -22.82 2.39 38.69
CA TRP A 305 -21.67 3.19 39.13
C TRP A 305 -21.99 4.64 39.48
N TRP A 306 -23.02 5.21 38.85
CA TRP A 306 -23.38 6.63 38.97
C TRP A 306 -24.79 6.88 39.50
N ASP A 307 -25.49 5.87 40.05
CA ASP A 307 -26.86 5.99 40.56
C ASP A 307 -27.80 6.70 39.56
N ASP A 308 -27.76 6.27 38.29
CA ASP A 308 -28.50 6.86 37.18
C ASP A 308 -28.18 8.35 36.87
N ASP A 309 -27.06 8.91 37.34
CA ASP A 309 -26.58 10.23 36.92
C ASP A 309 -26.24 10.24 35.42
N LYS A 310 -27.19 10.77 34.65
CA LYS A 310 -27.15 10.81 33.18
C LYS A 310 -25.99 11.64 32.66
N ASP A 311 -25.54 12.66 33.39
CA ASP A 311 -24.48 13.55 32.92
C ASP A 311 -23.11 12.86 33.01
N SER A 312 -22.80 12.18 34.12
CA SER A 312 -21.59 11.36 34.25
C SER A 312 -21.53 10.23 33.23
N ILE A 313 -22.66 9.52 33.04
CA ILE A 313 -22.78 8.44 32.03
C ILE A 313 -22.55 8.99 30.62
N ARG A 314 -23.19 10.11 30.28
CA ARG A 314 -23.05 10.77 28.97
C ARG A 314 -21.62 11.26 28.74
N LEU A 315 -21.00 11.87 29.74
CA LEU A 315 -19.63 12.36 29.65
C LEU A 315 -18.65 11.22 29.37
N LEU A 316 -18.81 10.08 30.04
CA LEU A 316 -17.98 8.91 29.77
C LEU A 316 -18.18 8.37 28.35
N GLN A 317 -19.42 8.26 27.88
CA GLN A 317 -19.72 7.80 26.53
C GLN A 317 -19.17 8.75 25.45
N GLN A 318 -19.29 10.07 25.67
CA GLN A 318 -18.70 11.08 24.81
C GLN A 318 -17.18 10.98 24.79
N TRP A 319 -16.54 10.73 25.94
CA TRP A 319 -15.11 10.52 26.04
C TRP A 319 -14.66 9.28 25.26
N PHE A 320 -15.40 8.18 25.37
CA PHE A 320 -15.12 6.96 24.59
C PHE A 320 -15.25 7.24 23.10
N GLY A 321 -16.36 7.86 22.67
CA GLY A 321 -16.58 8.23 21.27
C GLY A 321 -15.53 9.18 20.72
N TYR A 322 -15.09 10.16 21.52
CA TYR A 322 -13.98 11.04 21.15
C TYR A 322 -12.72 10.21 20.94
N ASN A 323 -12.39 9.27 21.83
CA ASN A 323 -11.23 8.41 21.68
C ASN A 323 -11.21 7.52 20.41
N LEU A 324 -12.33 7.36 19.71
CA LEU A 324 -12.38 6.58 18.47
C LEU A 324 -11.86 7.31 17.23
N ILE A 325 -11.79 8.64 17.25
CA ILE A 325 -11.33 9.47 16.12
C ILE A 325 -9.90 9.94 16.30
N ALA A 326 -9.14 10.11 15.22
CA ALA A 326 -7.72 10.44 15.25
C ALA A 326 -7.46 11.96 15.29
N THR A 327 -7.98 12.67 16.29
CA THR A 327 -7.82 14.14 16.43
C THR A 327 -7.91 14.56 17.89
N ASN A 328 -7.25 15.68 18.24
CA ASN A 328 -7.35 16.29 19.57
C ASN A 328 -7.98 17.70 19.55
N TYR A 329 -8.94 17.97 18.65
CA TYR A 329 -9.51 19.33 18.49
C TYR A 329 -10.22 19.92 19.72
N LEU A 330 -10.62 19.10 20.70
CA LEU A 330 -11.19 19.58 21.97
C LEU A 330 -10.12 19.95 23.01
N GLU A 331 -8.84 19.61 22.77
CA GLU A 331 -7.71 19.91 23.66
C GLU A 331 -7.95 19.54 25.14
N THR A 332 -8.62 18.41 25.39
CA THR A 332 -9.08 18.01 26.73
C THR A 332 -8.60 16.62 27.13
N MET A 333 -8.46 16.41 28.44
CA MET A 333 -8.12 15.14 29.09
C MET A 333 -9.24 14.70 30.04
N MET A 334 -9.21 13.42 30.43
CA MET A 334 -10.12 12.88 31.42
C MET A 334 -9.38 12.44 32.67
N ILE A 335 -9.88 12.86 33.84
CA ILE A 335 -9.48 12.28 35.13
C ILE A 335 -10.64 11.44 35.65
N ILE A 336 -10.36 10.17 35.91
CA ILE A 336 -11.32 9.25 36.53
C ILE A 336 -10.80 8.95 37.94
N TYR A 337 -11.57 9.30 38.96
CA TYR A 337 -11.14 9.16 40.35
C TYR A 337 -12.22 8.59 41.27
N GLY A 338 -11.82 8.03 42.40
CA GLY A 338 -12.73 7.36 43.33
C GLY A 338 -12.01 6.34 44.21
N ARG A 339 -12.68 5.72 45.17
CA ARG A 339 -12.04 4.74 46.07
C ARG A 339 -11.54 3.50 45.32
N PRO A 340 -10.58 2.74 45.87
CA PRO A 340 -10.26 1.40 45.38
C PRO A 340 -11.53 0.53 45.26
N GLY A 341 -11.59 -0.30 44.22
CA GLY A 341 -12.75 -1.16 43.97
C GLY A 341 -13.99 -0.47 43.40
N SER A 342 -13.91 0.81 42.99
CA SER A 342 -15.06 1.55 42.48
C SER A 342 -15.46 1.27 41.03
N GLY A 343 -14.61 0.56 40.26
CA GLY A 343 -14.85 0.28 38.84
C GLY A 343 -13.98 1.09 37.87
N LYS A 344 -13.13 2.01 38.34
CA LYS A 344 -12.18 2.79 37.51
C LYS A 344 -11.39 1.91 36.54
N SER A 345 -10.75 0.86 37.07
CA SER A 345 -9.91 -0.02 36.26
C SER A 345 -10.74 -0.85 35.28
N THR A 346 -12.03 -1.07 35.55
CA THR A 346 -12.94 -1.71 34.60
C THR A 346 -13.23 -0.77 33.43
N ILE A 347 -13.48 0.52 33.69
CA ILE A 347 -13.66 1.54 32.64
C ILE A 347 -12.43 1.60 31.73
N THR A 348 -11.23 1.69 32.31
CA THR A 348 -9.99 1.83 31.54
C THR A 348 -9.64 0.56 30.77
N LYS A 349 -9.96 -0.63 31.31
CA LYS A 349 -9.88 -1.91 30.58
C LYS A 349 -10.84 -1.98 29.39
N VAL A 350 -12.07 -1.50 29.53
CA VAL A 350 -13.02 -1.46 28.40
C VAL A 350 -12.53 -0.51 27.32
N LEU A 351 -12.03 0.68 27.69
CA LEU A 351 -11.43 1.62 26.73
C LEU A 351 -10.24 0.99 25.99
N ALA A 352 -9.35 0.30 26.71
CA ALA A 352 -8.22 -0.41 26.12
C ALA A 352 -8.66 -1.54 25.17
N ALA A 353 -9.70 -2.29 25.52
CA ALA A 353 -10.25 -3.34 24.65
C ALA A 353 -10.88 -2.76 23.38
N ILE A 354 -11.55 -1.61 23.48
CA ILE A 354 -12.15 -0.91 22.34
C ILE A 354 -11.07 -0.38 21.40
N LEU A 355 -9.98 0.20 21.92
CA LEU A 355 -8.97 0.84 21.09
C LEU A 355 -7.88 -0.12 20.59
N GLY A 356 -7.63 -1.21 21.32
CA GLY A 356 -6.56 -2.16 20.99
C GLY A 356 -5.22 -1.45 20.82
N ASP A 357 -4.58 -1.63 19.67
CA ASP A 357 -3.29 -1.03 19.33
C ASP A 357 -3.33 0.51 19.29
N LEU A 358 -4.49 1.16 19.24
CA LEU A 358 -4.62 2.62 19.24
C LEU A 358 -4.45 3.25 20.63
N LEU A 359 -4.42 2.45 21.70
CA LEU A 359 -4.15 2.90 23.07
C LEU A 359 -2.75 2.49 23.50
N ILE A 360 -2.10 3.37 24.27
CA ILE A 360 -0.85 3.07 24.96
C ILE A 360 -0.99 3.38 26.45
N SER A 361 -0.48 2.48 27.30
CA SER A 361 -0.33 2.75 28.72
C SER A 361 1.06 3.31 29.00
N LEU A 362 1.12 4.40 29.76
CA LEU A 362 2.37 5.07 30.15
C LEU A 362 2.39 5.28 31.66
N GLU A 363 3.56 5.15 32.25
CA GLU A 363 3.80 5.57 33.64
C GLU A 363 4.13 7.07 33.69
N THR A 364 3.92 7.69 34.86
CA THR A 364 4.17 9.12 35.07
C THR A 364 5.58 9.52 34.61
N LYS A 365 6.59 8.69 34.95
CA LYS A 365 7.99 8.89 34.55
C LYS A 365 8.23 8.88 33.04
N ASP A 366 7.42 8.19 32.24
CA ASP A 366 7.60 8.07 30.80
C ASP A 366 7.30 9.39 30.07
N LEU A 367 6.53 10.30 30.70
CA LEU A 367 6.21 11.61 30.14
C LEU A 367 7.28 12.68 30.41
N SER A 368 8.23 12.40 31.32
CA SER A 368 9.33 13.33 31.65
C SER A 368 10.36 13.44 30.51
N TYR A 369 10.60 12.35 29.81
CA TYR A 369 11.66 12.26 28.81
C TYR A 369 11.12 12.52 27.40
N THR A 370 11.94 13.18 26.58
CA THR A 370 11.72 13.31 25.12
C THR A 370 11.71 11.94 24.41
N PHE A 371 12.16 10.88 25.10
CA PHE A 371 12.11 9.49 24.66
C PHE A 371 10.73 8.88 24.89
N GLY A 372 10.06 8.47 23.80
CA GLY A 372 8.75 7.81 23.87
C GLY A 372 7.69 8.43 22.96
N MET A 373 7.93 9.63 22.43
CA MET A 373 6.99 10.33 21.53
C MET A 373 6.70 9.57 20.23
N GLU A 374 7.68 8.80 19.73
CA GLU A 374 7.51 7.81 18.66
C GLU A 374 6.31 6.88 18.92
N ARG A 375 6.17 6.41 20.16
CA ARG A 375 5.14 5.44 20.55
C ARG A 375 3.76 6.07 20.63
N ILE A 376 3.68 7.40 20.73
CA ILE A 376 2.46 8.19 20.92
C ILE A 376 1.96 8.77 19.59
N ALA A 377 2.85 9.05 18.63
CA ALA A 377 2.54 9.76 17.38
C ALA A 377 1.35 9.18 16.60
N HIS A 378 1.10 7.88 16.73
CA HIS A 378 0.09 7.12 15.99
C HIS A 378 -1.01 6.55 16.91
N LYS A 379 -1.19 7.12 18.10
CA LYS A 379 -2.15 6.63 19.11
C LYS A 379 -3.32 7.59 19.25
N ASN A 380 -4.50 7.01 19.47
CA ASN A 380 -5.71 7.75 19.78
C ASN A 380 -5.81 8.11 21.27
N ALA A 381 -5.23 7.28 22.15
CA ALA A 381 -5.39 7.42 23.58
C ALA A 381 -4.12 7.04 24.34
N ILE A 382 -3.89 7.73 25.45
CA ILE A 382 -2.91 7.41 26.46
C ILE A 382 -3.67 7.11 27.75
N LEU A 383 -3.38 5.96 28.35
CA LEU A 383 -3.83 5.63 29.70
C LEU A 383 -2.67 5.82 30.67
N MET A 384 -2.94 6.50 31.77
CA MET A 384 -2.03 6.63 32.89
C MET A 384 -2.78 6.31 34.17
N SER A 385 -2.11 5.60 35.07
CA SER A 385 -2.63 5.26 36.39
C SER A 385 -1.73 5.87 37.46
N GLU A 386 -2.31 6.20 38.61
CA GLU A 386 -1.58 6.66 39.78
C GLU A 386 -0.55 5.61 40.24
N ASP A 387 0.68 6.05 40.42
CA ASP A 387 1.73 5.30 41.11
C ASP A 387 1.70 5.71 42.59
N GLN A 388 1.58 4.76 43.52
CA GLN A 388 1.48 5.04 44.96
C GLN A 388 2.76 5.68 45.55
N THR A 389 3.83 5.79 44.77
CA THR A 389 5.09 6.46 45.16
C THR A 389 5.15 7.96 44.82
N ILE A 390 4.07 8.52 44.27
CA ILE A 390 4.00 9.88 43.71
C ILE A 390 4.26 10.97 44.76
N LYS A 391 5.21 11.86 44.47
CA LYS A 391 5.55 13.08 45.22
C LYS A 391 4.96 14.31 44.51
N ARG A 392 4.99 15.49 45.15
CA ARG A 392 4.55 16.76 44.53
C ARG A 392 5.14 17.05 43.13
N ALA A 393 6.33 16.52 42.82
CA ALA A 393 6.98 16.66 41.51
C ALA A 393 6.18 16.06 40.34
N ASP A 394 5.28 15.11 40.61
CA ASP A 394 4.52 14.40 39.57
C ASP A 394 3.32 15.21 39.06
N ALA A 395 2.73 16.08 39.88
CA ALA A 395 1.61 16.94 39.47
C ALA A 395 2.05 17.99 38.44
N ASP A 396 3.24 18.58 38.62
CA ASP A 396 3.83 19.51 37.65
C ASP A 396 4.22 18.80 36.34
N MET A 397 4.65 17.55 36.43
CA MET A 397 4.97 16.73 35.26
C MET A 397 3.73 16.33 34.47
N ILE A 398 2.66 15.91 35.15
CA ILE A 398 1.35 15.66 34.53
C ILE A 398 0.85 16.95 33.86
N LEU A 399 0.95 18.10 34.53
CA LEU A 399 0.59 19.40 33.94
C LEU A 399 1.43 19.73 32.69
N GLN A 400 2.73 19.47 32.70
CA GLN A 400 3.58 19.66 31.53
C GLN A 400 3.19 18.72 30.39
N ALA A 401 2.87 17.46 30.69
CA ALA A 401 2.41 16.51 29.70
C ALA A 401 1.06 16.89 29.09
N ILE A 402 0.12 17.36 29.91
CA ILE A 402 -1.15 17.94 29.46
C ILE A 402 -0.85 19.09 28.50
N LYS A 403 -0.04 20.09 28.92
CA LYS A 403 0.30 21.23 28.06
C LYS A 403 0.96 20.82 26.73
N ARG A 404 1.78 19.77 26.74
CA ARG A 404 2.44 19.23 25.54
C ARG A 404 1.46 18.50 24.62
N LEU A 405 0.64 17.60 25.17
CA LEU A 405 -0.26 16.72 24.40
C LEU A 405 -1.55 17.44 23.97
N THR A 406 -2.06 18.38 24.76
CA THR A 406 -3.27 19.15 24.44
C THR A 406 -2.96 20.48 23.75
N GLY A 407 -1.70 20.81 23.49
CA GLY A 407 -1.30 22.12 22.97
C GLY A 407 -1.36 22.27 21.45
N GLY A 408 -1.70 21.20 20.69
CA GLY A 408 -1.67 21.22 19.22
C GLY A 408 -0.29 21.51 18.62
N ASN A 409 0.79 21.39 19.41
CA ASN A 409 2.12 21.73 18.97
C ASN A 409 2.71 20.58 18.14
N ILE A 410 3.32 20.95 17.03
CA ILE A 410 4.17 20.05 16.26
C ILE A 410 5.33 19.59 17.14
N ILE A 411 5.50 18.28 17.27
CA ILE A 411 6.66 17.68 17.93
C ILE A 411 7.56 17.01 16.90
N SER A 412 8.87 17.07 17.14
CA SER A 412 9.85 16.34 16.33
C SER A 412 10.09 14.96 16.94
N VAL A 413 9.75 13.92 16.18
CA VAL A 413 9.97 12.52 16.54
C VAL A 413 11.31 12.08 15.97
N ARG A 414 12.18 11.58 16.86
CA ARG A 414 13.49 11.01 16.51
C ARG A 414 13.49 9.53 16.82
N ALA A 415 13.00 8.72 15.89
CA ALA A 415 13.12 7.27 15.99
C ALA A 415 14.59 6.84 15.79
N LYS A 416 15.00 5.77 16.48
CA LYS A 416 16.39 5.29 16.41
C LYS A 416 16.72 4.86 14.98
N TYR A 417 17.84 5.37 14.45
CA TYR A 417 18.32 5.07 13.08
C TYR A 417 17.38 5.54 11.94
N GLN A 418 16.48 6.48 12.20
CA GLN A 418 15.61 7.08 11.19
C GLN A 418 15.80 8.60 11.12
N GLU A 419 15.40 9.17 9.98
CA GLU A 419 15.29 10.62 9.85
C GLU A 419 14.21 11.14 10.80
N SER A 420 14.49 12.27 11.45
CA SER A 420 13.49 12.94 12.27
C SER A 420 12.34 13.43 11.41
N TYR A 421 11.12 13.28 11.90
CA TYR A 421 9.95 13.87 11.28
C TYR A 421 9.13 14.62 12.31
N ASP A 422 8.37 15.57 11.80
CA ASP A 422 7.49 16.40 12.61
C ASP A 422 6.05 15.87 12.51
N THR A 423 5.36 15.79 13.65
CA THR A 423 3.99 15.26 13.78
C THR A 423 3.21 16.07 14.78
N GLU A 424 1.89 16.16 14.60
CA GLU A 424 0.97 16.71 15.59
C GLU A 424 0.32 15.55 16.37
N PRO A 425 0.75 15.28 17.62
CA PRO A 425 0.17 14.21 18.40
C PRO A 425 -1.29 14.50 18.69
N TYR A 426 -2.14 13.50 18.47
CA TYR A 426 -3.58 13.61 18.68
C TYR A 426 -4.10 12.67 19.77
N ALA A 427 -3.20 11.99 20.48
CA ALA A 427 -3.56 11.10 21.56
C ALA A 427 -4.15 11.89 22.73
N ARG A 428 -5.26 11.38 23.30
CA ARG A 428 -5.91 11.98 24.47
C ARG A 428 -5.54 11.23 25.73
N LEU A 429 -5.26 11.98 26.80
CA LEU A 429 -4.86 11.42 28.09
C LEU A 429 -6.08 11.08 28.95
N THR A 430 -6.14 9.84 29.42
CA THR A 430 -7.00 9.41 30.52
C THR A 430 -6.12 9.11 31.74
N TYR A 431 -6.37 9.78 32.85
CA TYR A 431 -5.67 9.59 34.11
C TYR A 431 -6.59 8.94 35.15
N GLU A 432 -6.22 7.76 35.62
CA GLU A 432 -6.90 7.02 36.68
C GLU A 432 -6.19 7.23 38.01
N CYS A 433 -6.89 7.72 39.03
CA CYS A 433 -6.33 7.89 40.38
C CYS A 433 -7.34 7.59 41.49
N ASP A 434 -6.85 7.33 42.70
CA ASP A 434 -7.70 7.15 43.88
C ASP A 434 -8.06 8.50 44.52
N THR A 435 -7.11 9.44 44.51
CA THR A 435 -7.33 10.81 45.00
C THR A 435 -6.96 11.84 43.95
N LEU A 436 -7.69 12.97 43.93
CA LEU A 436 -7.40 14.04 42.98
C LEU A 436 -5.98 14.59 43.20
N PRO A 437 -5.15 14.67 42.16
CA PRO A 437 -3.83 15.27 42.27
C PRO A 437 -3.95 16.77 42.61
N ARG A 438 -3.12 17.23 43.55
CA ARG A 438 -3.05 18.67 43.89
C ARG A 438 -2.11 19.37 42.92
N PHE A 439 -2.65 20.07 41.93
CA PHE A 439 -1.88 20.94 41.04
C PHE A 439 -1.58 22.28 41.73
N VAL A 440 -0.31 22.72 41.74
CA VAL A 440 0.10 23.99 42.35
C VAL A 440 -0.08 25.13 41.34
N ASP A 441 -0.79 26.19 41.75
CA ASP A 441 -0.88 27.55 41.13
C ASP A 441 -1.24 27.70 39.64
N ASN A 442 -1.71 26.66 38.94
CA ASN A 442 -2.12 26.75 37.52
C ASN A 442 -3.55 26.23 37.25
N ALA A 443 -4.45 26.26 38.23
CA ALA A 443 -5.82 25.74 38.13
C ALA A 443 -6.57 26.25 36.88
N GLN A 444 -6.45 27.54 36.56
CA GLN A 444 -7.11 28.14 35.38
C GLN A 444 -6.68 27.53 34.03
N ALA A 445 -5.44 27.05 33.91
CA ALA A 445 -4.95 26.42 32.68
C ALA A 445 -5.49 24.99 32.51
N LEU A 446 -5.92 24.35 33.61
CA LEU A 446 -6.51 23.02 33.62
C LEU A 446 -8.04 23.06 33.52
N ASP A 447 -8.69 24.10 34.04
CA ASP A 447 -10.16 24.20 34.10
C ASP A 447 -10.85 24.00 32.74
N ARG A 448 -10.21 24.41 31.64
CA ARG A 448 -10.75 24.25 30.27
C ARG A 448 -10.30 22.96 29.57
N ARG A 449 -9.33 22.25 30.15
CA ARG A 449 -8.63 21.11 29.55
C ARG A 449 -8.85 19.80 30.30
N VAL A 450 -9.56 19.82 31.42
CA VAL A 450 -9.80 18.64 32.26
C VAL A 450 -11.29 18.41 32.42
N SER A 451 -11.73 17.25 31.97
CA SER A 451 -13.02 16.67 32.37
C SER A 451 -12.78 15.69 33.52
N MET A 452 -13.66 15.68 34.51
CA MET A 452 -13.50 14.84 35.69
C MET A 452 -14.73 13.96 35.89
N LEU A 453 -14.49 12.68 36.20
CA LEU A 453 -15.51 11.71 36.57
C LEU A 453 -15.18 11.10 37.92
N GLN A 454 -16.10 11.25 38.87
CA GLN A 454 -15.98 10.69 40.21
C GLN A 454 -16.80 9.40 40.32
N LEU A 455 -16.19 8.32 40.81
CA LEU A 455 -16.90 7.12 41.26
C LEU A 455 -16.96 7.11 42.79
N THR A 456 -18.17 7.12 43.33
CA THR A 456 -18.45 7.22 44.77
C THR A 456 -18.67 5.85 45.42
N LYS A 457 -19.15 4.86 44.67
CA LYS A 457 -19.35 3.48 45.12
C LYS A 457 -18.05 2.69 45.17
N SER A 458 -17.99 1.68 46.03
CA SER A 458 -16.93 0.67 46.05
C SER A 458 -17.55 -0.71 46.14
N PHE A 459 -17.04 -1.66 45.35
CA PHE A 459 -17.56 -3.02 45.20
C PHE A 459 -16.61 -4.07 45.77
N THR A 460 -15.59 -3.66 46.53
CA THR A 460 -14.79 -4.57 47.36
C THR A 460 -15.62 -5.02 48.56
N ALA A 461 -15.69 -6.34 48.73
CA ALA A 461 -16.41 -7.01 49.83
C ALA A 461 -15.88 -6.62 51.21
#